data_AF-A0A7R7YM45-F1
#
_entry.id   AF-A0A7R7YM45-F1
#
_cell.length_a   1.000
_cell.length_b   1.000
_cell.length_c   1.000
_cell.angle_alpha   90.00
_cell.angle_beta   90.00
_cell.angle_gamma   90.00
#
_symmetry.space_group_name_H-M   'P 1'
#
loop_
_entity.id
_entity.type
_entity.pdbx_description
1 polymer ?
#
loop_
_entity_poly.entity_id
_entity_poly.type
_entity_poly.pdbx_seq_one_letter_code
_entity_poly.pdbx_strand_id
1 'polypeptide(L)'
;MRLLLLLLALGLAFVLWPRPTEAPKEAGVRLYGVAFHLFPEEEGVEWRFRAEEMVEEEGRFRVRGGLSGGRYVEGRLDLRLFAPEVVVEPGDNLRAPYARVEILKGCYRLELSRPGLGDVLIRQKEGFSAPWVRIEAPNLRGEAERFRSDFALERIEAENPRFEFPAGGSFGPCQVEGGSG
;
A
#
# COMPACT_ATOMS: atom_id res chain seq x y z
N MET A 1 -7.96 -64.61 -12.99
CA MET A 1 -8.41 -64.17 -11.65
C MET A 1 -7.25 -63.73 -10.75
N ARG A 2 -6.21 -64.54 -10.52
CA ARG A 2 -5.06 -64.19 -9.65
C ARG A 2 -4.28 -62.94 -10.09
N LEU A 3 -4.07 -62.76 -11.39
CA LEU A 3 -3.37 -61.57 -11.93
C LEU A 3 -4.15 -60.28 -11.71
N LEU A 4 -5.48 -60.33 -11.80
CA LEU A 4 -6.36 -59.18 -11.55
C LEU A 4 -6.32 -58.76 -10.08
N LEU A 5 -6.34 -59.74 -9.16
CA LEU A 5 -6.23 -59.51 -7.72
C LEU A 5 -4.89 -58.88 -7.33
N LEU A 6 -3.80 -59.30 -7.98
CA LEU A 6 -2.47 -58.72 -7.79
C LEU A 6 -2.40 -57.26 -8.26
N LEU A 7 -2.95 -56.96 -9.44
CA LEU A 7 -3.00 -55.58 -9.95
C LEU A 7 -3.89 -54.69 -9.07
N LEU A 8 -5.00 -55.22 -8.56
CA LEU A 8 -5.89 -54.50 -7.65
C LEU A 8 -5.18 -54.19 -6.32
N ALA A 9 -4.47 -55.16 -5.76
CA ALA A 9 -3.70 -55.00 -4.54
C ALA A 9 -2.56 -53.99 -4.71
N LEU A 10 -1.88 -54.00 -5.86
CA LEU A 10 -0.80 -53.04 -6.17
C LEU A 10 -1.34 -51.63 -6.35
N GLY A 11 -2.48 -51.47 -7.04
CA GLY A 11 -3.16 -50.19 -7.18
C GLY A 11 -3.64 -49.63 -5.84
N LEU A 12 -4.18 -50.49 -4.96
CA LEU A 12 -4.60 -50.10 -3.62
C LEU A 12 -3.41 -49.70 -2.74
N ALA A 13 -2.29 -50.42 -2.83
CA ALA A 13 -1.06 -50.08 -2.14
C ALA A 13 -0.48 -48.72 -2.58
N PHE A 14 -0.64 -48.36 -3.85
CA PHE A 14 -0.19 -47.06 -4.38
C PHE A 14 -1.07 -45.89 -3.92
N VAL A 15 -2.39 -46.11 -3.77
CA VAL A 15 -3.33 -45.11 -3.25
C VAL A 15 -3.16 -44.88 -1.75
N LEU A 16 -2.86 -45.95 -1.01
CA LEU A 16 -2.59 -45.90 0.43
C LEU A 16 -1.13 -45.52 0.75
N TRP A 17 -0.28 -45.40 -0.27
CA TRP A 17 1.09 -44.95 -0.07
C TRP A 17 1.04 -43.50 0.44
N PRO A 18 1.64 -43.18 1.59
CA PRO A 18 1.66 -41.84 2.11
C PRO A 18 2.32 -40.95 1.05
N ARG A 19 1.54 -40.02 0.49
CA ARG A 19 2.10 -38.98 -0.36
C ARG A 19 3.16 -38.28 0.48
N PRO A 20 4.39 -38.09 -0.03
CA PRO A 20 5.34 -37.23 0.63
C PRO A 20 4.62 -35.92 0.91
N THR A 21 4.48 -35.56 2.18
CA THR A 21 4.00 -34.23 2.55
C THR A 21 4.93 -33.28 1.82
N GLU A 22 4.36 -32.46 0.93
CA GLU A 22 5.10 -31.42 0.23
C GLU A 22 5.88 -30.68 1.31
N ALA A 23 7.22 -30.72 1.22
CA ALA A 23 8.04 -29.99 2.16
C ALA A 23 7.54 -28.54 2.17
N PRO A 24 7.42 -27.88 3.33
CA PRO A 24 7.06 -26.47 3.36
C PRO A 24 7.99 -25.77 2.35
N LYS A 25 7.42 -25.14 1.32
CA LYS A 25 8.19 -24.29 0.39
C LYS A 25 9.09 -23.43 1.28
N GLU A 26 10.40 -23.47 1.02
CA GLU A 26 11.41 -22.80 1.84
C GLU A 26 10.88 -21.46 2.31
N ALA A 27 10.80 -21.30 3.62
CA ALA A 27 10.21 -20.13 4.24
C ALA A 27 10.96 -18.91 3.72
N GLY A 28 10.27 -18.06 2.94
CA GLY A 28 10.80 -16.77 2.53
C GLY A 28 11.26 -15.97 3.75
N VAL A 29 12.12 -14.98 3.52
CA VAL A 29 12.66 -14.15 4.60
C VAL A 29 11.53 -13.46 5.36
N ARG A 30 11.52 -13.60 6.68
CA ARG A 30 10.59 -12.90 7.57
C ARG A 30 11.36 -12.03 8.56
N LEU A 31 10.99 -10.76 8.62
CA LEU A 31 11.60 -9.75 9.46
C LEU A 31 10.53 -9.10 10.34
N TYR A 32 10.91 -8.78 11.58
CA TYR A 32 10.02 -8.16 12.57
C TYR A 32 10.60 -6.84 13.06
N GLY A 33 9.73 -5.86 13.36
CA GLY A 33 10.14 -4.55 13.87
C GLY A 33 11.06 -3.82 12.87
N VAL A 34 10.67 -3.83 11.59
CA VAL A 34 11.54 -3.41 10.50
C VAL A 34 11.50 -1.90 10.34
N ALA A 35 12.68 -1.30 10.20
CA ALA A 35 12.85 0.01 9.60
C ALA A 35 13.58 -0.17 8.27
N PHE A 36 13.01 0.37 7.19
CA PHE A 36 13.60 0.24 5.85
C PHE A 36 13.42 1.52 5.06
N HIS A 37 14.34 1.76 4.14
CA HIS A 37 14.33 2.92 3.27
C HIS A 37 14.14 2.45 1.82
N LEU A 38 13.38 3.22 1.05
CA LEU A 38 13.30 3.07 -0.40
C LEU A 38 13.92 4.30 -1.05
N PHE A 39 14.66 4.09 -2.14
CA PHE A 39 15.35 5.14 -2.88
C PHE A 39 14.84 5.10 -4.33
N PRO A 40 13.71 5.77 -4.61
CA PRO A 40 13.20 5.90 -5.97
C PRO A 40 14.26 6.44 -6.94
N GLU A 41 14.02 6.25 -8.23
CA GLU A 41 14.90 6.75 -9.31
C GLU A 41 15.03 8.29 -9.32
N GLU A 42 14.05 9.01 -8.77
CA GLU A 42 14.10 10.47 -8.62
C GLU A 42 15.19 10.86 -7.62
N GLU A 43 16.18 11.64 -8.07
CA GLU A 43 17.26 12.11 -7.21
C GLU A 43 16.74 12.96 -6.04
N GLY A 44 17.38 12.84 -4.88
CA GLY A 44 17.01 13.59 -3.69
C GLY A 44 15.73 13.10 -3.00
N VAL A 45 15.08 12.04 -3.51
CA VAL A 45 13.88 11.44 -2.92
C VAL A 45 14.22 10.16 -2.16
N GLU A 46 13.73 10.08 -0.93
CA GLU A 46 13.79 8.85 -0.14
C GLU A 46 12.48 8.62 0.60
N TRP A 47 12.12 7.36 0.79
CA TRP A 47 11.08 6.98 1.73
C TRP A 47 11.70 6.32 2.94
N ARG A 48 11.20 6.66 4.13
CA ARG A 48 11.62 6.04 5.39
C ARG A 48 10.41 5.43 6.07
N PHE A 49 10.39 4.11 6.20
CA PHE A 49 9.28 3.35 6.73
C PHE A 49 9.63 2.59 8.00
N ARG A 50 8.59 2.37 8.82
CA ARG A 50 8.56 1.42 9.92
C ARG A 50 7.36 0.48 9.74
N ALA A 51 7.57 -0.78 10.07
CA ALA A 51 6.56 -1.81 9.99
C ALA A 51 6.74 -2.87 11.09
N GLU A 52 5.63 -3.51 11.47
CA GLU A 52 5.66 -4.61 12.44
C GLU A 52 6.29 -5.87 11.86
N GLU A 53 5.93 -6.21 10.62
CA GLU A 53 6.36 -7.44 9.96
C GLU A 53 6.60 -7.20 8.46
N MET A 54 7.65 -7.79 7.91
CA MET A 54 7.91 -7.87 6.47
C MET A 54 8.22 -9.33 6.10
N VAL A 55 7.49 -9.86 5.12
CA VAL A 55 7.60 -11.24 4.65
C VAL A 55 7.90 -11.25 3.17
N GLU A 56 8.89 -12.01 2.75
CA GLU A 56 9.08 -12.34 1.34
C GLU A 56 8.07 -13.42 0.91
N GLU A 57 7.20 -13.07 -0.03
CA GLU A 57 6.23 -13.97 -0.63
C GLU A 57 6.36 -13.87 -2.16
N GLU A 58 6.73 -14.97 -2.81
CA GLU A 58 6.82 -15.06 -4.28
C GLU A 58 7.75 -13.99 -4.91
N GLY A 59 8.88 -13.70 -4.25
CA GLY A 59 9.86 -12.71 -4.71
C GLY A 59 9.43 -11.26 -4.51
N ARG A 60 8.41 -11.00 -3.69
CA ARG A 60 7.95 -9.66 -3.29
C ARG A 60 7.95 -9.53 -1.78
N PHE A 61 8.20 -8.33 -1.29
CA PHE A 61 8.06 -8.04 0.14
C PHE A 61 6.65 -7.57 0.45
N ARG A 62 6.00 -8.29 1.36
CA ARG A 62 4.71 -7.92 1.93
C ARG A 62 4.90 -7.46 3.37
N VAL A 63 4.51 -6.23 3.63
CA VAL A 63 4.50 -5.61 4.94
C VAL A 63 3.15 -5.84 5.62
N ARG A 64 3.15 -6.39 6.84
CA ARG A 64 1.95 -6.68 7.64
C ARG A 64 2.00 -5.99 9.00
N GLY A 65 0.83 -5.89 9.65
CA GLY A 65 0.69 -5.26 10.97
C GLY A 65 0.77 -3.73 10.95
N GLY A 66 0.71 -3.13 9.77
CA GLY A 66 0.78 -1.69 9.60
C GLY A 66 2.14 -1.21 9.11
N LEU A 67 2.07 -0.30 8.15
CA LEU A 67 3.18 0.49 7.62
C LEU A 67 2.94 1.95 7.98
N SER A 68 3.98 2.61 8.49
CA SER A 68 4.00 4.05 8.72
C SER A 68 5.34 4.62 8.26
N GLY A 69 5.33 5.78 7.61
CA GLY A 69 6.56 6.41 7.18
C GLY A 69 6.33 7.74 6.50
N GLY A 70 7.41 8.30 5.97
CA GLY A 70 7.35 9.55 5.23
C GLY A 70 8.24 9.54 3.99
N ARG A 71 7.83 10.34 3.02
CA ARG A 71 8.66 10.73 1.88
C ARG A 71 9.45 11.97 2.26
N TYR A 72 10.71 12.00 1.86
CA TYR A 72 11.60 13.12 2.04
C TYR A 72 12.11 13.53 0.67
N VAL A 73 12.03 14.82 0.39
CA VAL A 73 12.55 15.44 -0.83
C VAL A 73 13.62 16.42 -0.39
N GLU A 74 14.86 16.23 -0.87
CA GLU A 74 16.03 17.00 -0.43
C GLU A 74 16.19 17.00 1.10
N GLY A 75 15.96 15.83 1.71
CA GLY A 75 16.03 15.63 3.16
C GLY A 75 14.89 16.27 3.97
N ARG A 76 13.89 16.87 3.32
CA ARG A 76 12.72 17.48 4.00
C ARG A 76 11.49 16.59 3.86
N LEU A 77 10.85 16.30 5.00
CA LEU A 77 9.58 15.59 5.01
C LEU A 77 8.53 16.40 4.24
N ASP A 78 7.94 15.81 3.21
CA ASP A 78 6.87 16.44 2.42
C ASP A 78 5.53 15.73 2.59
N LEU A 79 5.54 14.41 2.80
CA LEU A 79 4.34 13.63 3.09
C LEU A 79 4.56 12.46 4.06
N ARG A 80 3.48 12.04 4.74
CA ARG A 80 3.41 10.81 5.53
C ARG A 80 2.44 9.82 4.91
N LEU A 81 2.77 8.54 4.98
CA LEU A 81 1.97 7.44 4.46
C LEU A 81 1.70 6.43 5.58
N PHE A 82 0.45 6.00 5.68
CA PHE A 82 -0.03 4.99 6.61
C PHE A 82 -0.89 3.96 5.86
N ALA A 83 -0.63 2.67 6.07
CA ALA A 83 -1.43 1.60 5.47
C ALA A 83 -1.42 0.37 6.39
N PRO A 84 -2.47 -0.47 6.41
CA PRO A 84 -2.51 -1.68 7.24
C PRO A 84 -1.58 -2.79 6.72
N GLU A 85 -1.41 -2.85 5.41
CA GLU A 85 -0.61 -3.81 4.67
C GLU A 85 -0.10 -3.11 3.41
N VAL A 86 1.13 -3.43 3.01
CA VAL A 86 1.71 -2.94 1.75
C VAL A 86 2.45 -4.07 1.07
N VAL A 87 2.25 -4.21 -0.23
CA VAL A 87 3.10 -5.03 -1.10
C VAL A 87 4.06 -4.09 -1.82
N VAL A 88 5.36 -4.35 -1.72
CA VAL A 88 6.40 -3.67 -2.50
C VAL A 88 6.50 -4.37 -3.85
N GLU A 89 6.12 -3.67 -4.90
CA GLU A 89 6.19 -4.11 -6.30
C GLU A 89 7.54 -3.70 -6.94
N PRO A 90 7.90 -4.28 -8.10
CA PRO A 90 9.07 -3.84 -8.84
C PRO A 90 9.08 -2.33 -9.12
N GLY A 91 10.26 -1.72 -9.05
CA GLY A 91 10.44 -0.27 -9.17
C GLY A 91 10.00 0.52 -7.94
N ASP A 92 10.04 -0.11 -6.76
CA ASP A 92 9.69 0.45 -5.45
C ASP A 92 8.25 1.00 -5.35
N ASN A 93 7.37 0.58 -6.27
CA ASN A 93 5.97 0.94 -6.23
C ASN A 93 5.30 0.24 -5.06
N LEU A 94 4.33 0.91 -4.43
CA LEU A 94 3.60 0.36 -3.30
C LEU A 94 2.16 0.09 -3.69
N ARG A 95 1.66 -1.06 -3.28
CA ARG A 95 0.25 -1.44 -3.38
C ARG A 95 -0.32 -1.68 -2.00
N ALA A 96 -1.45 -1.07 -1.70
CA ALA A 96 -2.15 -1.25 -0.43
C ALA A 96 -3.66 -1.41 -0.67
N PRO A 97 -4.41 -2.13 0.18
CA PRO A 97 -5.86 -2.21 0.06
C PRO A 97 -6.54 -0.85 0.33
N TYR A 98 -5.94 -0.03 1.19
CA TYR A 98 -6.29 1.36 1.45
C TYR A 98 -5.11 2.04 2.13
N ALA A 99 -5.06 3.37 2.07
CA ALA A 99 -4.00 4.14 2.71
C ALA A 99 -4.52 5.49 3.20
N ARG A 100 -3.90 6.00 4.27
CA ARG A 100 -4.03 7.40 4.68
C ARG A 100 -2.74 8.11 4.33
N VAL A 101 -2.87 9.28 3.71
CA VAL A 101 -1.75 10.15 3.35
C VAL A 101 -1.93 11.51 4.00
N GLU A 102 -0.84 12.07 4.51
CA GLU A 102 -0.81 13.43 5.03
C GLU A 102 0.25 14.21 4.25
N ILE A 103 -0.15 15.20 3.46
CA ILE A 103 0.76 16.08 2.71
C ILE A 103 0.91 17.36 3.51
N LEU A 104 2.16 17.71 3.85
CA LEU A 104 2.45 18.79 4.78
C LEU A 104 2.14 20.16 4.15
N LYS A 105 2.51 20.36 2.88
CA LYS A 105 2.18 21.57 2.12
C LYS A 105 0.69 21.59 1.81
N GLY A 106 0.00 22.65 2.19
CA GLY A 106 -1.46 22.78 2.04
C GLY A 106 -2.28 21.98 3.07
N CYS A 107 -1.62 21.27 3.98
CA CYS A 107 -2.25 20.55 5.09
C CYS A 107 -3.33 19.54 4.64
N TYR A 108 -3.04 18.77 3.59
CA TYR A 108 -3.97 17.78 3.07
C TYR A 108 -3.91 16.48 3.87
N ARG A 109 -5.08 15.98 4.26
CA ARG A 109 -5.29 14.60 4.70
C ARG A 109 -6.12 13.88 3.65
N LEU A 110 -5.57 12.80 3.12
CA LEU A 110 -6.21 11.96 2.12
C LEU A 110 -6.51 10.59 2.73
N GLU A 111 -7.73 10.10 2.52
CA GLU A 111 -8.06 8.69 2.65
C GLU A 111 -8.22 8.11 1.25
N LEU A 112 -7.29 7.23 0.89
CA LEU A 112 -7.22 6.57 -0.41
C LEU A 112 -7.86 5.19 -0.28
N SER A 113 -8.96 4.98 -1.01
CA SER A 113 -9.80 3.80 -0.96
C SER A 113 -10.36 3.47 0.45
N ARG A 114 -11.08 2.36 0.54
CA ARG A 114 -11.68 1.80 1.77
C ARG A 114 -11.68 0.27 1.68
N PRO A 115 -11.77 -0.46 2.81
CA PRO A 115 -11.83 -1.92 2.80
C PRO A 115 -12.87 -2.45 1.80
N GLY A 116 -12.44 -3.31 0.87
CA GLY A 116 -13.30 -3.95 -0.13
C GLY A 116 -13.59 -3.14 -1.39
N LEU A 117 -13.12 -1.89 -1.51
CA LEU A 117 -13.40 -1.03 -2.67
C LEU A 117 -12.36 -1.19 -3.80
N GLY A 118 -11.17 -1.68 -3.48
CA GLY A 118 -10.08 -1.94 -4.43
C GLY A 118 -8.76 -1.28 -3.99
N ASP A 119 -7.68 -1.68 -4.64
CA ASP A 119 -6.33 -1.31 -4.23
C ASP A 119 -5.98 0.15 -4.53
N VAL A 120 -5.18 0.73 -3.65
CA VAL A 120 -4.41 1.95 -3.85
C VAL A 120 -3.06 1.58 -4.45
N LEU A 121 -2.68 2.32 -5.49
CA LEU A 121 -1.35 2.27 -6.09
C LEU A 121 -0.61 3.57 -5.78
N ILE A 122 0.63 3.42 -5.31
CA ILE A 122 1.55 4.52 -5.08
C ILE A 122 2.74 4.27 -6.00
N ARG A 123 2.72 4.95 -7.13
CA ARG A 123 3.70 4.79 -8.19
C ARG A 123 4.75 5.86 -8.04
N GLN A 124 6.01 5.47 -7.89
CA GLN A 124 7.08 6.42 -7.53
C GLN A 124 7.26 7.55 -8.56
N LYS A 125 6.96 7.29 -9.84
CA LYS A 125 7.06 8.28 -10.92
C LYS A 125 5.77 9.07 -11.20
N GLU A 126 4.63 8.62 -10.69
CA GLU A 126 3.31 9.17 -11.07
C GLU A 126 2.53 9.75 -9.89
N GLY A 127 2.69 9.20 -8.68
CA GLY A 127 1.95 9.55 -7.48
C GLY A 127 0.91 8.51 -7.08
N PHE A 128 -0.28 8.97 -6.69
CA PHE A 128 -1.38 8.18 -6.16
C PHE A 128 -2.38 7.78 -7.26
N SER A 129 -2.92 6.56 -7.15
CA SER A 129 -4.11 6.12 -7.87
C SER A 129 -4.98 5.31 -6.93
N ALA A 130 -6.26 5.68 -6.79
CA ALA A 130 -7.20 5.01 -5.91
C ALA A 130 -8.62 4.97 -6.51
N PRO A 131 -9.42 3.92 -6.24
CA PRO A 131 -10.82 3.85 -6.67
C PRO A 131 -11.69 4.97 -6.10
N TRP A 132 -11.34 5.49 -4.94
CA TRP A 132 -12.02 6.57 -4.23
C TRP A 132 -11.03 7.34 -3.37
N VAL A 133 -11.32 8.62 -3.15
CA VAL A 133 -10.57 9.46 -2.21
C VAL A 133 -11.53 10.28 -1.37
N ARG A 134 -11.15 10.53 -0.12
CA ARG A 134 -11.65 11.66 0.69
C ARG A 134 -10.50 12.60 0.99
N ILE A 135 -10.69 13.86 0.64
CA ILE A 135 -9.70 14.93 0.80
C ILE A 135 -10.20 15.87 1.88
N GLU A 136 -9.33 16.20 2.81
CA GLU A 136 -9.57 17.23 3.82
C GLU A 136 -8.36 18.15 3.92
N ALA A 137 -8.60 19.45 3.83
CA ALA A 137 -7.65 20.52 4.01
C ALA A 137 -8.35 21.72 4.67
N PRO A 138 -7.61 22.74 5.11
CA PRO A 138 -8.20 23.96 5.65
C PRO A 138 -9.18 24.65 4.70
N ASN A 139 -9.00 24.54 3.38
CA ASN A 139 -9.79 25.24 2.37
C ASN A 139 -10.61 24.31 1.46
N LEU A 140 -10.52 22.99 1.64
CA LEU A 140 -11.13 22.00 0.76
C LEU A 140 -11.58 20.79 1.58
N ARG A 141 -12.80 20.33 1.38
CA ARG A 141 -13.26 19.02 1.87
C ARG A 141 -14.06 18.33 0.80
N GLY A 142 -13.98 17.01 0.72
CA GLY A 142 -14.91 16.25 -0.10
C GLY A 142 -14.34 14.94 -0.58
N GLU A 143 -15.00 14.36 -1.57
CA GLU A 143 -14.70 13.03 -2.07
C GLU A 143 -14.81 12.96 -3.59
N ALA A 144 -14.12 11.99 -4.18
CA ALA A 144 -14.20 11.69 -5.59
C ALA A 144 -13.89 10.21 -5.87
N GLU A 145 -14.29 9.73 -7.04
CA GLU A 145 -14.04 8.38 -7.54
C GLU A 145 -12.89 8.39 -8.56
N ARG A 146 -12.29 7.22 -8.82
CA ARG A 146 -11.21 7.03 -9.82
C ARG A 146 -10.12 8.10 -9.74
N PHE A 147 -9.69 8.39 -8.52
CA PHE A 147 -8.74 9.44 -8.21
C PHE A 147 -7.33 9.07 -8.67
N ARG A 148 -6.67 10.02 -9.32
CA ARG A 148 -5.24 10.00 -9.63
C ARG A 148 -4.64 11.36 -9.34
N SER A 149 -3.44 11.37 -8.78
CA SER A 149 -2.71 12.61 -8.57
C SER A 149 -1.23 12.39 -8.35
N ASP A 150 -0.42 13.41 -8.63
CA ASP A 150 0.97 13.45 -8.20
C ASP A 150 1.07 13.63 -6.67
N PHE A 151 2.28 13.49 -6.12
CA PHE A 151 2.48 13.56 -4.66
C PHE A 151 2.19 14.95 -4.06
N ALA A 152 2.18 16.01 -4.87
CA ALA A 152 1.93 17.38 -4.44
C ALA A 152 0.49 17.85 -4.68
N LEU A 153 -0.38 17.02 -5.26
CA LEU A 153 -1.74 17.38 -5.67
C LEU A 153 -1.82 18.51 -6.70
N GLU A 154 -0.76 18.75 -7.46
CA GLU A 154 -0.73 19.79 -8.51
C GLU A 154 -1.46 19.35 -9.78
N ARG A 155 -1.57 18.04 -9.99
CA ARG A 155 -2.31 17.41 -11.08
C ARG A 155 -3.31 16.43 -10.49
N ILE A 156 -4.59 16.77 -10.52
CA ILE A 156 -5.67 15.90 -10.05
C ILE A 156 -6.54 15.48 -11.22
N GLU A 157 -6.75 14.18 -11.36
CA GLU A 157 -7.75 13.59 -12.24
C GLU A 157 -8.70 12.77 -11.36
N ALA A 158 -10.01 13.04 -11.42
CA ALA A 158 -10.99 12.30 -10.65
C ALA A 158 -12.38 12.39 -11.29
N GLU A 159 -13.26 11.48 -10.88
CA GLU A 159 -14.62 11.38 -11.34
C GLU A 159 -15.64 11.65 -10.24
N ASN A 160 -16.81 12.16 -10.62
CA ASN A 160 -17.91 12.49 -9.71
C ASN A 160 -17.48 13.31 -8.47
N PRO A 161 -16.69 14.40 -8.61
CA PRO A 161 -16.16 15.14 -7.47
C PRO A 161 -17.29 15.83 -6.69
N ARG A 162 -17.29 15.64 -5.38
CA ARG A 162 -18.18 16.31 -4.41
C ARG A 162 -17.33 17.11 -3.45
N PHE A 163 -16.91 18.30 -3.91
CA PHE A 163 -16.05 19.18 -3.14
C PHE A 163 -16.82 20.36 -2.56
N GLU A 164 -16.52 20.64 -1.30
CA GLU A 164 -17.01 21.76 -0.52
C GLU A 164 -15.84 22.72 -0.25
N PHE A 165 -16.12 24.01 -0.39
CA PHE A 165 -15.20 25.09 -0.09
C PHE A 165 -15.84 26.00 0.96
N PRO A 166 -15.08 26.49 1.97
CA PRO A 166 -15.65 27.28 3.05
C PRO A 166 -15.95 28.70 2.57
N ALA A 167 -17.16 29.20 2.86
CA ALA A 167 -17.57 30.57 2.48
C ALA A 167 -16.74 31.68 3.16
N GLY A 168 -16.09 31.37 4.28
CA GLY A 168 -15.30 32.31 5.10
C GLY A 168 -13.78 32.10 5.06
N GLY A 169 -13.26 31.42 4.02
CA GLY A 169 -11.82 31.26 3.79
C GLY A 169 -11.20 29.98 4.34
N SER A 170 -11.71 29.42 5.45
CA SER A 170 -11.23 28.14 5.98
C SER A 170 -12.27 27.37 6.80
N PHE A 171 -12.23 26.04 6.73
CA PHE A 171 -12.97 25.10 7.59
C PHE A 171 -12.35 24.90 8.98
N GLY A 172 -11.17 25.48 9.25
CA GLY A 172 -10.44 25.32 10.51
C GLY A 172 -8.92 25.27 10.31
N PRO A 173 -8.15 25.24 11.40
CA PRO A 173 -6.68 25.24 11.32
C PRO A 173 -6.14 23.96 10.68
N CYS A 174 -4.89 24.03 10.21
CA CYS A 174 -4.13 22.88 9.73
C CYS A 174 -4.16 21.73 10.75
N GLN A 175 -4.64 20.56 10.32
CA GLN A 175 -4.72 19.35 11.15
C GLN A 175 -3.54 18.40 10.93
N VAL A 176 -2.66 18.69 9.96
CA VAL A 176 -1.47 17.90 9.67
C VAL A 176 -0.32 18.41 10.53
N GLU A 177 0.26 17.52 11.35
CA GLU A 177 1.36 17.87 12.23
C GLU A 177 2.61 18.30 11.41
N GLY A 178 3.13 19.49 11.70
CA GLY A 178 4.24 20.09 10.94
C GLY A 178 3.85 20.59 9.54
N GLY A 179 2.56 20.59 9.21
CA GLY A 179 2.05 21.13 7.95
C GLY A 179 2.03 22.66 7.92
N SER A 180 2.04 23.22 6.71
CA SER A 180 1.90 24.65 6.46
C SER A 180 0.87 24.87 5.35
N GLY A 181 -0.15 25.68 5.64
CA GLY A 181 -1.22 26.06 4.70
C GLY A 181 -0.90 27.33 3.92
#